data_AF-Q96W76-F1
#
_entry.id   AF-Q96W76-F1
#
_cell.length_a   1.000
_cell.length_b   1.000
_cell.length_c   1.000
_cell.angle_alpha   90.00
_cell.angle_beta   90.00
_cell.angle_gamma   90.00
#
_symmetry.space_group_name_H-M   'P 1'
#
loop_
_entity.id
_entity.type
_entity.pdbx_description
1 polymer ?
#
loop_
_entity_poly.entity_id
_entity_poly.type
_entity_poly.pdbx_seq_one_letter_code
_entity_poly.pdbx_strand_id
1 'polypeptide(L)'
;WIPFLGSTISYGIDPYAFFASCRQKYGDIFTFILLGQKTTVYLGVQGNEFILNGKLKDVNAEEVYSPLTTPVFGSDVVYDCPNAKLM
;
A
#
# COMPACT_ATOMS: atom_id res chain seq x y z
N TRP A 1 7.84 -11.05 -17.67
CA TRP A 1 7.42 -11.28 -16.27
C TRP A 1 8.67 -11.66 -15.50
N ILE A 2 9.01 -10.92 -14.45
CA ILE A 2 10.18 -11.19 -13.59
C ILE A 2 9.62 -11.59 -12.22
N PRO A 3 9.88 -12.81 -11.72
CA PRO A 3 9.51 -13.22 -10.36
C PRO A 3 10.00 -12.18 -9.34
N PHE A 4 9.28 -12.02 -8.22
CA PHE A 4 9.55 -11.02 -7.18
C PHE A 4 9.30 -9.57 -7.62
N LEU A 5 9.91 -9.10 -8.70
CA LEU A 5 9.73 -7.74 -9.22
C LEU A 5 8.30 -7.46 -9.69
N GLY A 6 7.60 -8.43 -10.27
CA GLY A 6 6.20 -8.24 -10.63
C GLY A 6 5.97 -7.05 -11.56
N SER A 7 5.09 -6.12 -11.15
CA SER A 7 4.78 -4.88 -11.91
C SER A 7 5.51 -3.64 -11.35
N THR A 8 6.52 -3.85 -10.48
CA THR A 8 7.23 -2.76 -9.78
C THR A 8 7.81 -1.72 -10.72
N ILE A 9 8.38 -2.12 -11.86
CA ILE A 9 9.02 -1.17 -12.80
C ILE A 9 7.97 -0.22 -13.39
N SER A 10 6.88 -0.76 -13.95
CA SER A 10 5.82 0.03 -14.55
C SER A 10 5.14 0.95 -13.51
N TYR A 11 4.88 0.42 -12.32
CA TYR A 11 4.35 1.20 -11.20
C TYR A 11 5.31 2.31 -10.75
N GLY A 12 6.61 2.02 -10.66
CA GLY A 12 7.62 2.97 -10.16
C GLY A 12 7.95 4.10 -11.14
N ILE A 13 7.78 3.89 -12.45
CA ILE A 13 8.04 4.92 -13.47
C ILE A 13 6.84 5.86 -13.62
N ASP A 14 5.63 5.31 -13.78
CA ASP A 14 4.40 6.09 -13.94
C ASP A 14 3.21 5.36 -13.27
N PRO A 15 2.99 5.60 -11.97
CA PRO A 15 1.97 4.89 -11.21
C PRO A 15 0.55 5.22 -11.69
N TYR A 16 0.30 6.44 -12.19
CA TYR A 16 -1.03 6.84 -12.64
C TYR A 16 -1.39 6.19 -13.97
N ALA A 17 -0.47 6.17 -14.94
CA ALA A 17 -0.70 5.45 -16.19
C ALA A 17 -0.88 3.94 -15.93
N PHE A 18 -0.09 3.38 -15.00
CA PHE A 18 -0.25 1.99 -14.57
C PHE A 18 -1.65 1.73 -14.01
N PHE A 19 -2.10 2.52 -13.03
CA PHE A 19 -3.42 2.38 -12.43
C PHE A 19 -4.56 2.60 -13.44
N ALA A 20 -4.45 3.57 -14.34
CA ALA A 20 -5.44 3.77 -15.39
C ALA A 20 -5.56 2.54 -16.30
N SER A 21 -4.43 1.94 -16.69
CA SER A 21 -4.40 0.72 -17.52
C SER A 21 -4.96 -0.51 -16.80
N CYS A 22 -4.68 -0.66 -15.50
CA CYS A 22 -5.23 -1.72 -14.67
C CYS A 22 -6.74 -1.53 -14.47
N ARG A 23 -7.18 -0.30 -14.22
CA ARG A 23 -8.60 0.05 -14.06
C ARG A 23 -9.41 -0.32 -15.30
N GLN A 24 -8.89 -0.02 -16.48
CA GLN A 24 -9.55 -0.37 -17.74
C GLN A 24 -9.73 -1.89 -17.91
N LYS A 25 -8.81 -2.70 -17.38
CA LYS A 25 -8.81 -4.17 -17.54
C LYS A 25 -9.57 -4.90 -16.43
N TYR A 26 -9.48 -4.40 -15.20
CA TYR A 26 -9.88 -5.13 -14.00
C TYR A 26 -10.93 -4.39 -13.15
N GLY A 27 -11.27 -3.15 -13.52
CA GLY A 27 -12.13 -2.29 -12.73
C GLY A 27 -11.40 -1.62 -11.56
N ASP A 28 -12.15 -1.14 -10.58
CA ASP A 28 -11.61 -0.31 -9.50
C ASP A 28 -10.81 -1.09 -8.45
N ILE A 29 -10.90 -2.43 -8.43
CA ILE A 29 -10.22 -3.29 -7.45
C ILE A 29 -9.34 -4.31 -8.17
N PHE A 30 -8.03 -4.29 -7.91
CA PHE A 30 -7.09 -5.24 -8.49
C PHE A 30 -5.88 -5.47 -7.59
N THR A 31 -5.24 -6.63 -7.74
CA THR A 31 -4.03 -6.99 -7.01
C THR A 31 -2.86 -7.13 -7.98
N PHE A 32 -1.71 -6.57 -7.61
CA PHE A 32 -0.45 -6.74 -8.34
C PHE A 32 0.70 -7.05 -7.38
N ILE A 33 1.84 -7.47 -7.94
CA ILE A 33 3.06 -7.73 -7.15
C ILE A 33 3.97 -6.50 -7.18
N LEU A 34 4.30 -6.00 -6.00
CA LEU A 34 5.27 -4.93 -5.74
C LEU A 34 6.39 -5.49 -4.84
N LEU A 35 7.59 -5.66 -5.39
CA LEU A 35 8.77 -6.16 -4.66
C LEU A 35 8.48 -7.40 -3.78
N GLY A 36 7.82 -8.40 -4.37
CA GLY A 36 7.47 -9.66 -3.70
C GLY A 36 6.18 -9.61 -2.88
N GLN A 37 5.61 -8.43 -2.61
CA GLN A 37 4.37 -8.27 -1.87
C GLN A 37 3.15 -8.16 -2.78
N LYS A 38 2.05 -8.82 -2.39
CA LYS A 38 0.74 -8.69 -3.05
C LYS A 38 0.08 -7.39 -2.58
N THR A 39 0.05 -6.39 -3.45
CA THR A 39 -0.57 -5.09 -3.19
C THR A 39 -1.93 -5.04 -3.86
N THR A 40 -3.00 -4.88 -3.07
CA THR A 40 -4.36 -4.69 -3.57
C THR A 40 -4.70 -3.21 -3.59
N VAL A 41 -5.11 -2.73 -4.75
CA VAL A 41 -5.51 -1.34 -4.98
C VAL A 41 -7.02 -1.28 -5.05
N TYR A 42 -7.59 -0.26 -4.39
CA TYR A 42 -9.00 0.10 -4.53
C TYR A 42 -9.07 1.59 -4.92
N LEU A 43 -9.48 1.86 -6.16
CA LEU A 43 -9.59 3.21 -6.72
C LEU A 43 -10.95 3.85 -6.40
N GLY A 44 -10.95 5.19 -6.35
CA GLY A 44 -12.16 6.01 -6.18
C GLY A 44 -12.54 6.25 -4.71
N VAL A 45 -13.66 6.95 -4.51
CA VAL A 45 -14.11 7.39 -3.17
C VAL A 45 -14.40 6.20 -2.24
N GLN A 46 -14.94 5.11 -2.79
CA GLN A 46 -15.17 3.88 -2.03
C GLN A 46 -13.87 3.24 -1.56
N GLY A 47 -12.81 3.30 -2.38
CA GLY A 47 -11.48 2.84 -1.98
C GLY A 47 -10.88 3.68 -0.87
N ASN A 48 -11.08 5.00 -0.91
CA ASN A 48 -10.69 5.89 0.18
C ASN A 48 -11.39 5.50 1.48
N GLU A 49 -12.71 5.28 1.43
CA GLU A 49 -13.47 4.85 2.61
C GLU A 49 -12.98 3.48 3.12
N PHE A 50 -12.76 2.53 2.22
CA PHE A 50 -12.32 1.18 2.58
C PHE A 50 -10.95 1.17 3.28
N ILE A 51 -9.98 1.95 2.79
CA ILE A 51 -8.62 1.98 3.34
C ILE A 51 -8.52 2.92 4.55
N LEU A 52 -9.09 4.12 4.48
CA LEU A 52 -8.95 5.14 5.52
C LEU A 52 -9.89 4.92 6.72
N ASN A 53 -11.03 4.27 6.52
CA ASN A 53 -11.93 3.85 7.62
C ASN A 53 -11.82 2.36 7.95
N GLY A 54 -10.72 1.72 7.54
CA GLY A 54 -10.43 0.35 7.95
C GLY A 54 -10.35 0.24 9.48
N LYS A 55 -10.89 -0.83 10.06
CA LYS A 55 -10.81 -1.03 11.51
C LYS A 55 -9.37 -1.34 11.90
N LEU A 56 -8.95 -0.92 13.09
CA LEU A 56 -7.62 -1.19 13.67
C LEU A 56 -7.18 -2.67 13.58
N LYS A 57 -8.14 -3.59 13.70
CA LYS A 57 -7.89 -5.04 13.61
C LYS A 57 -7.74 -5.59 12.19
N ASP A 58 -8.19 -4.84 11.19
CA ASP A 58 -8.29 -5.26 9.79
C ASP A 58 -7.18 -4.63 8.94
N VAL A 59 -6.61 -3.48 9.34
CA VAL A 59 -5.51 -2.79 8.65
C VAL A 59 -4.46 -2.28 9.64
N ASN A 60 -3.18 -2.40 9.28
CA ASN A 60 -2.05 -1.94 10.10
C ASN A 60 -1.06 -1.13 9.24
N ALA A 61 -0.91 0.16 9.55
CA ALA A 61 0.03 1.05 8.84
C ALA A 61 1.49 0.88 9.30
N GLU A 62 1.71 0.50 10.57
CA GLU A 62 3.06 0.34 11.14
C GLU A 62 3.83 -0.80 10.46
N GLU A 63 3.16 -1.92 10.18
CA GLU A 63 3.76 -3.05 9.45
C GLU A 63 4.32 -2.67 8.08
N VAL A 64 3.76 -1.63 7.46
CA VAL A 64 4.16 -1.17 6.13
C VAL A 64 5.21 -0.06 6.21
N TYR A 65 5.03 0.92 7.11
CA TYR A 65 5.86 2.12 7.13
C TYR A 65 7.04 2.07 8.11
N SER A 66 7.01 1.23 9.14
CA SER A 66 8.08 1.14 10.15
C SER A 66 9.46 0.87 9.52
N PRO A 67 9.63 -0.08 8.56
CA PRO A 67 10.94 -0.33 7.93
C PRO A 67 11.54 0.87 7.20
N LEU A 68 10.69 1.81 6.75
CA LEU A 68 11.12 3.03 6.06
C LEU A 68 11.37 4.20 7.03
N THR A 69 10.58 4.29 8.10
CA THR A 69 10.48 5.50 8.94
C THR A 69 11.26 5.40 10.23
N THR A 70 11.28 4.24 10.90
CA THR A 70 12.01 4.01 12.16
C THR A 70 13.52 4.28 12.02
N PRO A 71 14.21 3.88 10.94
CA PRO A 71 15.62 4.20 10.76
C PRO A 71 15.91 5.70 10.62
N VAL A 72 14.90 6.51 10.28
CA VAL A 72 15.03 7.96 10.05
C VAL A 72 14.64 8.75 11.29
N PHE A 73 13.50 8.43 11.90
CA PHE A 73 12.95 9.19 13.03
C PHE A 73 13.40 8.67 14.41
N GLY A 74 13.92 7.45 14.46
CA GLY A 74 14.31 6.79 15.71
C GLY A 74 13.18 5.95 16.30
N SER A 75 13.47 5.35 17.45
CA SER A 75 12.54 4.44 18.13
C SER A 75 11.52 5.15 19.01
N ASP A 76 10.42 4.44 19.32
CA ASP A 76 9.31 4.90 20.17
C ASP A 76 8.52 6.12 19.60
N VAL A 77 8.67 6.41 18.31
CA VAL A 77 8.01 7.54 17.64
C VAL A 77 7.35 7.13 16.32
N VAL A 78 6.26 7.83 15.95
CA VAL A 78 5.51 7.63 14.70
C VAL A 78 5.07 6.16 14.53
N TYR A 79 5.75 5.38 13.70
CA TYR A 79 5.42 3.99 13.37
C TYR A 79 6.25 2.97 14.16
N ASP A 80 7.06 3.40 15.12
CA ASP A 80 7.70 2.53 16.10
C ASP A 80 6.96 2.62 17.45
N CYS A 81 5.62 2.54 17.43
CA CYS A 81 4.80 2.58 18.64
C CYS A 81 3.49 1.81 18.44
N PRO A 82 2.84 1.30 19.52
CA PRO A 82 1.67 0.43 19.38
C PRO A 82 0.58 1.07 18.53
N ASN A 83 0.10 0.34 17.53
CA ASN A 83 -0.91 0.80 16.56
C ASN A 83 -2.15 1.48 17.20
N ALA A 84 -2.55 1.06 18.40
CA ALA A 84 -3.62 1.69 19.20
C ALA A 84 -3.38 3.17 19.58
N LYS A 85 -2.16 3.70 19.41
CA LYS A 85 -1.84 5.12 19.61
C LYS A 85 -2.05 5.97 18.35
N LEU A 86 -2.22 5.35 17.18
CA LEU A 86 -2.20 6.02 15.88
C LEU A 86 -3.59 6.10 15.21
N MET A 87 -4.52 5.22 15.58
CA MET A 87 -5.89 5.16 15.03
C MET A 87 -6.93 4.97 16.13
#